data_AF-A0A932LCS5-F1
#
_entry.id   AF-A0A932LCS5-F1
#
_cell.length_a   1.000
_cell.length_b   1.000
_cell.length_c   1.000
_cell.angle_alpha   90.00
_cell.angle_beta   90.00
_cell.angle_gamma   90.00
#
_symmetry.space_group_name_H-M   'P 1'
#
loop_
_entity.id
_entity.type
_entity.pdbx_description
1 polymer ?
#
loop_
_entity_poly.entity_id
_entity_poly.type
_entity_poly.pdbx_seq_one_letter_code
_entity_poly.pdbx_strand_id
1 'polypeptide(L)'
;MDPKPLALPPIDDLAAAAGAVADELAPALASADTFEKAKDLKRPAYALALLANAVAMADGSVQWKGSAGQVRDAALRLARTESYNDASSAFGEIKDLLAGGATKASQGKPMTWVEIAPIKEFMVEVNVRNRALTKMVRTPAQFKQDAEKMRRNAAVLELFGSITAEHPKPKDGKGSDEEWQKWSAAMRDGAAALAKAAKAGDAPAAKTALNKMRASCSDCHAKFRPDVADDF
;
A
#
# COMPACT_ATOMS: atom_id res chain seq x y z
N MET A 1 17.01 12.61 -19.27
CA MET A 1 16.00 11.56 -19.53
C MET A 1 14.81 11.91 -18.69
N ASP A 2 13.64 12.09 -19.29
CA ASP A 2 12.42 12.27 -18.53
C ASP A 2 12.21 11.03 -17.64
N PRO A 3 11.79 11.18 -16.37
CA PRO A 3 11.54 10.04 -15.51
C PRO A 3 10.46 9.17 -16.17
N LYS A 4 10.76 7.88 -16.32
CA LYS A 4 9.80 6.90 -16.83
C LYS A 4 8.56 6.95 -15.95
N PRO A 5 7.33 6.97 -16.51
CA PRO A 5 6.11 6.94 -15.72
C PRO A 5 6.14 5.79 -14.72
N LEU A 6 5.71 6.06 -13.49
CA LEU A 6 5.67 5.07 -12.42
C LEU A 6 4.78 3.90 -12.86
N ALA A 7 5.30 2.68 -12.79
CA ALA A 7 4.49 1.49 -13.05
C ALA A 7 3.50 1.31 -11.89
N LEU A 8 2.21 1.47 -12.19
CA LEU A 8 1.12 1.31 -11.22
C LEU A 8 0.40 -0.03 -11.43
N PRO A 9 -0.09 -0.69 -10.37
CA PRO A 9 -0.99 -1.82 -10.49
C PRO A 9 -2.27 -1.42 -11.27
N PRO A 10 -3.03 -2.40 -11.79
CA PRO A 10 -4.33 -2.13 -12.41
C PRO A 10 -5.25 -1.32 -11.47
N ILE A 11 -6.01 -0.38 -12.02
CA ILE A 11 -6.84 0.54 -11.21
C ILE A 11 -7.87 -0.20 -10.34
N ASP A 12 -8.42 -1.31 -10.82
CA ASP A 12 -9.36 -2.14 -10.05
C ASP A 12 -8.69 -2.77 -8.81
N ASP A 13 -7.41 -3.15 -8.94
CA ASP A 13 -6.61 -3.75 -7.87
C ASP A 13 -6.28 -2.69 -6.83
N LEU A 14 -5.90 -1.48 -7.27
CA LEU A 14 -5.69 -0.32 -6.42
C LEU A 14 -6.98 0.07 -5.67
N ALA A 15 -8.11 0.11 -6.38
CA ALA A 15 -9.39 0.50 -5.80
C ALA A 15 -9.89 -0.52 -4.78
N ALA A 16 -9.78 -1.81 -5.09
CA ALA A 16 -10.13 -2.88 -4.18
C ALA A 16 -9.21 -2.91 -2.95
N ALA A 17 -7.91 -2.64 -3.11
CA ALA A 17 -6.98 -2.52 -2.00
C ALA A 17 -7.33 -1.31 -1.10
N ALA A 18 -7.68 -0.16 -1.68
CA ALA A 18 -8.09 1.02 -0.92
C ALA A 18 -9.35 0.74 -0.08
N GLY A 19 -10.36 0.10 -0.67
CA GLY A 19 -11.56 -0.33 0.05
C GLY A 19 -11.23 -1.27 1.21
N ALA A 20 -10.37 -2.27 0.99
CA ALA A 20 -9.96 -3.20 2.05
C ALA A 20 -9.19 -2.50 3.19
N VAL A 21 -8.34 -1.50 2.88
CA VAL A 21 -7.66 -0.72 3.91
C VAL A 21 -8.66 0.14 4.70
N ALA A 22 -9.67 0.72 4.05
CA ALA A 22 -10.74 1.45 4.73
C ALA A 22 -11.54 0.51 5.67
N ASP A 23 -11.83 -0.72 5.25
CA ASP A 23 -12.48 -1.71 6.11
C ASP A 23 -11.61 -2.10 7.31
N GLU A 24 -10.29 -2.16 7.14
CA GLU A 24 -9.34 -2.43 8.25
C GLU A 24 -9.28 -1.29 9.29
N LEU A 25 -9.55 -0.05 8.87
CA LEU A 25 -9.64 1.11 9.75
C LEU A 25 -10.93 1.14 10.58
N ALA A 26 -12.02 0.55 10.07
CA ALA A 26 -13.35 0.67 10.66
C ALA A 26 -13.45 0.26 12.14
N PRO A 27 -12.88 -0.89 12.59
CA PRO A 27 -13.01 -1.31 13.99
C PRO A 27 -12.37 -0.34 14.99
N ALA A 28 -11.28 0.32 14.60
CA ALA A 28 -10.57 1.28 15.44
C ALA A 28 -11.27 2.64 15.51
N LEU A 29 -12.24 2.90 14.64
CA LEU A 29 -12.98 4.16 14.53
C LEU A 29 -14.46 4.02 14.93
N ALA A 30 -14.85 2.85 15.44
CA ALA A 30 -16.22 2.55 15.83
C ALA A 30 -16.70 3.39 17.03
N SER A 31 -15.79 3.83 17.90
CA SER A 31 -16.07 4.64 19.09
C SER A 31 -14.82 5.35 19.61
N ALA A 32 -14.98 6.35 20.47
CA ALA A 32 -13.85 7.00 21.16
C ALA A 32 -12.99 6.00 21.94
N ASP A 33 -13.62 5.03 22.63
CA ASP A 33 -12.92 4.00 23.40
C ASP A 33 -12.06 3.07 22.51
N THR A 34 -12.58 2.66 21.35
CA THR A 34 -11.81 1.83 20.40
C THR A 34 -10.69 2.61 19.73
N PHE A 35 -10.90 3.90 19.48
CA PHE A 35 -9.89 4.82 18.97
C PHE A 35 -8.75 5.03 19.95
N GLU A 36 -9.05 5.28 21.23
CA GLU A 36 -8.02 5.44 22.28
C GLU A 36 -7.19 4.15 22.47
N LYS A 37 -7.81 2.98 22.27
CA LYS A 37 -7.14 1.67 22.36
C LYS A 37 -6.40 1.29 21.07
N ALA A 38 -6.64 1.98 19.96
CA ALA A 38 -6.03 1.65 18.68
C ALA A 38 -4.52 1.93 18.74
N LYS A 39 -3.72 0.88 18.55
CA LYS A 39 -2.26 0.98 18.65
C LYS A 39 -1.62 1.74 17.49
N ASP A 40 -2.25 1.73 16.33
CA ASP A 40 -1.69 2.28 15.10
C ASP A 40 -2.78 2.54 14.04
N LEU A 41 -3.18 3.81 13.92
CA LEU A 41 -4.06 4.30 12.84
C LEU A 41 -3.27 4.92 11.70
N LYS A 42 -2.03 5.37 11.97
CA LYS A 42 -1.22 6.13 11.02
C LYS A 42 -0.83 5.26 9.84
N ARG A 43 -0.37 4.03 10.10
CA ARG A 43 0.07 3.09 9.08
C ARG A 43 -1.02 2.80 8.03
N PRO A 44 -2.21 2.28 8.38
CA PRO A 44 -3.26 2.04 7.39
C PRO A 44 -3.80 3.33 6.75
N ALA A 45 -3.83 4.46 7.47
CA ALA A 45 -4.26 5.74 6.89
C ALA A 45 -3.28 6.26 5.82
N TYR A 46 -1.96 6.19 6.05
CA TYR A 46 -0.97 6.50 5.02
C TYR A 46 -1.05 5.54 3.83
N ALA A 47 -1.25 4.24 4.07
CA ALA A 47 -1.43 3.27 3.00
C ALA A 47 -2.63 3.63 2.11
N LEU A 48 -3.76 4.00 2.72
CA LEU A 48 -4.93 4.48 2.00
C LEU A 48 -4.66 5.76 1.21
N ALA A 49 -3.93 6.72 1.78
CA ALA A 49 -3.57 7.95 1.08
C ALA A 49 -2.73 7.67 -0.18
N LEU A 50 -1.75 6.77 -0.10
CA LEU A 50 -0.92 6.37 -1.24
C LEU A 50 -1.74 5.64 -2.31
N LEU A 51 -2.61 4.71 -1.91
CA LEU A 51 -3.52 4.00 -2.83
C LEU A 51 -4.46 4.96 -3.55
N ALA A 52 -5.07 5.90 -2.83
CA ALA A 52 -5.95 6.90 -3.40
C ALA A 52 -5.21 7.82 -4.39
N ASN A 53 -3.98 8.23 -4.06
CA ASN A 53 -3.15 8.97 -5.00
C ASN A 53 -2.83 8.16 -6.26
N ALA A 54 -2.57 6.86 -6.12
CA ALA A 54 -2.35 5.97 -7.26
C ALA A 54 -3.60 5.82 -8.13
N VAL A 55 -4.79 5.72 -7.55
CA VAL A 55 -6.07 5.67 -8.30
C VAL A 55 -6.30 6.96 -9.11
N ALA A 56 -5.96 8.12 -8.53
CA ALA A 56 -6.03 9.40 -9.24
C ALA A 56 -5.15 9.41 -10.51
N MET A 57 -3.97 8.77 -10.44
CA MET A 57 -2.96 8.76 -11.50
C MET A 57 -3.08 7.60 -12.50
N ALA A 58 -3.69 6.48 -12.11
CA ALA A 58 -3.75 5.27 -12.93
C ALA A 58 -4.57 5.46 -14.22
N ASP A 59 -4.34 4.64 -15.23
CA ASP A 59 -5.23 4.58 -16.38
C ASP A 59 -6.54 3.85 -16.04
N GLY A 60 -7.60 4.10 -16.80
CA GLY A 60 -8.92 3.49 -16.61
C GLY A 60 -9.83 4.24 -15.64
N SER A 61 -10.92 3.59 -15.22
CA SER A 61 -11.98 4.22 -14.44
C SER A 61 -12.51 3.29 -13.37
N VAL A 62 -12.69 3.82 -12.17
CA VAL A 62 -13.45 3.23 -11.04
C VAL A 62 -14.41 4.28 -10.50
N GLN A 63 -15.47 3.85 -9.82
CA GLN A 63 -16.57 4.72 -9.39
C GLN A 63 -16.11 6.00 -8.68
N TRP A 64 -15.08 5.90 -7.83
CA TRP A 64 -14.57 7.01 -7.03
C TRP A 64 -13.30 7.65 -7.58
N LYS A 65 -12.87 7.35 -8.82
CA LYS A 65 -11.66 7.95 -9.41
C LYS A 65 -11.71 9.48 -9.41
N GLY A 66 -12.89 10.05 -9.68
CA GLY A 66 -13.10 11.50 -9.69
C GLY A 66 -12.87 12.18 -8.32
N SER A 67 -12.99 11.42 -7.22
CA SER A 67 -12.77 11.88 -5.85
C SER A 67 -11.49 11.31 -5.22
N ALA A 68 -10.64 10.65 -5.98
CA ALA A 68 -9.45 9.96 -5.45
C ALA A 68 -8.50 10.92 -4.71
N GLY A 69 -8.32 12.14 -5.20
CA GLY A 69 -7.57 13.18 -4.48
C GLY A 69 -8.21 13.57 -3.13
N GLN A 70 -9.53 13.63 -3.04
CA GLN A 70 -10.23 13.90 -1.77
C GLN A 70 -10.11 12.74 -0.79
N VAL A 71 -10.17 11.49 -1.27
CA VAL A 71 -9.92 10.30 -0.44
C VAL A 71 -8.50 10.35 0.14
N ARG A 72 -7.50 10.69 -0.69
CA ARG A 72 -6.12 10.88 -0.25
C ARG A 72 -6.02 11.95 0.84
N ASP A 73 -6.62 13.12 0.61
CA ASP A 73 -6.53 14.25 1.54
C ASP A 73 -7.23 13.93 2.87
N ALA A 74 -8.39 13.26 2.84
CA ALA A 74 -9.09 12.77 4.04
C ALA A 74 -8.27 11.71 4.80
N ALA A 75 -7.64 10.78 4.08
CA ALA A 75 -6.75 9.78 4.68
C ALA A 75 -5.51 10.41 5.33
N LEU A 76 -4.96 11.49 4.75
CA LEU A 76 -3.88 12.26 5.37
C LEU A 76 -4.32 12.99 6.63
N ARG A 77 -5.55 13.52 6.69
CA ARG A 77 -6.11 14.06 7.93
C ARG A 77 -6.24 12.98 9.00
N LEU A 78 -6.76 11.81 8.63
CA LEU A 78 -6.87 10.66 9.52
C LEU A 78 -5.50 10.21 10.05
N ALA A 79 -4.47 10.18 9.20
CA ALA A 79 -3.11 9.79 9.59
C ALA A 79 -2.43 10.76 10.56
N ARG A 80 -2.92 12.01 10.66
CA ARG A 80 -2.27 13.10 11.40
C ARG A 80 -3.02 13.54 12.65
N THR A 81 -4.30 13.19 12.77
CA THR A 81 -5.11 13.59 13.91
C THR A 81 -4.88 12.72 15.13
N GLU A 82 -5.04 13.32 16.30
CA GLU A 82 -5.08 12.66 17.61
C GLU A 82 -6.49 12.75 18.24
N SER A 83 -7.44 13.38 17.54
CA SER A 83 -8.81 13.60 17.99
C SER A 83 -9.74 12.57 17.37
N TYR A 84 -10.50 11.86 18.22
CA TYR A 84 -11.51 10.90 17.75
C TYR A 84 -12.55 11.57 16.83
N ASN A 85 -13.00 12.79 17.16
CA ASN A 85 -14.02 13.47 16.36
C ASN A 85 -13.51 13.77 14.94
N ASP A 86 -12.28 14.24 14.82
CA ASP A 86 -11.67 14.52 13.52
C ASP A 86 -11.38 13.22 12.75
N ALA A 87 -10.94 12.17 13.45
CA ALA A 87 -10.68 10.85 12.87
C ALA A 87 -11.97 10.22 12.32
N SER A 88 -13.04 10.24 13.12
CA SER A 88 -14.36 9.75 12.76
C SER A 88 -14.95 10.53 11.59
N SER A 89 -14.83 11.86 11.60
CA SER A 89 -15.26 12.71 10.48
C SER A 89 -14.50 12.41 9.19
N ALA A 90 -13.16 12.34 9.24
CA ALA A 90 -12.34 12.02 8.08
C ALA A 90 -12.65 10.62 7.53
N PHE A 91 -12.92 9.64 8.40
CA PHE A 91 -13.28 8.30 7.99
C PHE A 91 -14.69 8.18 7.40
N GLY A 92 -15.66 8.92 7.94
CA GLY A 92 -16.98 9.07 7.33
C GLY A 92 -16.88 9.60 5.91
N GLU A 93 -16.11 10.67 5.71
CA GLU A 93 -15.84 11.23 4.38
C GLU A 93 -15.16 10.24 3.44
N ILE A 94 -14.14 9.49 3.91
CA ILE A 94 -13.50 8.42 3.13
C ILE A 94 -14.54 7.42 2.62
N LYS A 95 -15.42 6.93 3.51
CA LYS A 95 -16.44 5.94 3.15
C LYS A 95 -17.42 6.49 2.11
N ASP A 96 -17.90 7.71 2.31
CA ASP A 96 -18.84 8.36 1.39
C ASP A 96 -18.20 8.57 0.01
N LEU A 97 -16.95 9.02 -0.04
CA LEU A 97 -16.21 9.25 -1.29
C LEU A 97 -15.91 7.94 -2.03
N LEU A 98 -15.50 6.88 -1.32
CA LEU A 98 -15.29 5.54 -1.90
C LEU A 98 -16.60 4.95 -2.45
N ALA A 99 -17.74 5.25 -1.80
CA ALA A 99 -19.07 4.91 -2.27
C ALA A 99 -19.59 5.81 -3.41
N GLY A 100 -18.76 6.71 -3.95
CA GLY A 100 -19.12 7.59 -5.08
C GLY A 100 -19.92 8.84 -4.69
N GLY A 101 -20.03 9.16 -3.40
CA GLY A 101 -20.77 10.32 -2.87
C GLY A 101 -20.12 11.69 -3.14
N ALA A 102 -19.25 11.81 -4.14
CA ALA A 102 -18.55 13.05 -4.44
C ALA A 102 -19.53 14.12 -4.93
N THR A 103 -19.65 15.23 -4.20
CA THR A 103 -20.51 16.37 -4.59
C THR A 103 -19.89 17.21 -5.71
N LYS A 104 -18.56 17.17 -5.89
CA LYS A 104 -17.79 17.67 -7.04
C LYS A 104 -16.49 16.88 -7.18
N ALA A 105 -16.21 16.34 -8.37
CA ALA A 105 -14.93 15.70 -8.65
C ALA A 105 -13.78 16.69 -8.39
N SER A 106 -12.79 16.28 -7.61
CA SER A 106 -11.60 17.08 -7.30
C SER A 106 -10.43 16.14 -7.07
N GLN A 107 -9.33 16.39 -7.78
CA GLN A 107 -8.08 15.65 -7.61
C GLN A 107 -7.20 16.23 -6.49
N GLY A 108 -7.69 17.25 -5.78
CA GLY A 108 -6.91 17.98 -4.79
C GLY A 108 -5.69 18.66 -5.41
N LYS A 109 -4.78 19.15 -4.56
CA LYS A 109 -3.48 19.64 -5.03
C LYS A 109 -2.61 18.45 -5.46
N PRO A 110 -1.85 18.53 -6.56
CA PRO A 110 -0.81 17.54 -6.86
C PRO A 110 0.16 17.40 -5.68
N MET A 111 0.50 16.17 -5.32
CA MET A 111 1.49 15.85 -4.29
C MET A 111 2.46 14.79 -4.81
N THR A 112 3.72 14.93 -4.46
CA THR A 112 4.74 13.90 -4.63
C THR A 112 4.53 12.78 -3.62
N TRP A 113 5.04 11.58 -3.91
CA TRP A 113 4.94 10.45 -2.99
C TRP A 113 5.58 10.72 -1.63
N VAL A 114 6.68 11.48 -1.63
CA VAL A 114 7.42 11.89 -0.43
C VAL A 114 6.60 12.84 0.45
N GLU A 115 5.78 13.71 -0.15
CA GLU A 115 4.88 14.60 0.60
C GLU A 115 3.70 13.86 1.25
N ILE A 116 3.27 12.74 0.65
CA ILE A 116 2.13 11.95 1.15
C ILE A 116 2.53 11.15 2.38
N ALA A 117 3.56 10.31 2.27
CA ALA A 117 3.96 9.44 3.38
C ALA A 117 5.49 9.30 3.44
N PRO A 118 6.12 9.57 4.60
CA PRO A 118 7.52 9.21 4.81
C PRO A 118 7.71 7.69 4.64
N ILE A 119 8.83 7.28 4.04
CA ILE A 119 9.12 5.85 3.78
C ILE A 119 8.96 4.95 5.00
N LYS A 120 9.37 5.41 6.17
CA LYS A 120 9.21 4.66 7.43
C LYS A 120 7.76 4.30 7.75
N GLU A 121 6.81 5.16 7.40
CA GLU A 121 5.39 4.98 7.76
C GLU A 121 4.74 3.89 6.90
N PHE A 122 5.06 3.84 5.60
CA PHE A 122 4.51 2.79 4.73
C PHE A 122 5.36 1.51 4.69
N MET A 123 6.63 1.53 5.09
CA MET A 123 7.44 0.30 5.23
C MET A 123 6.96 -0.62 6.36
N VAL A 124 6.35 -0.07 7.41
CA VAL A 124 5.68 -0.90 8.44
C VAL A 124 4.50 -1.65 7.82
N GLU A 125 3.76 -1.00 6.93
CA GLU A 125 2.67 -1.64 6.18
C GLU A 125 3.20 -2.74 5.24
N VAL A 126 4.34 -2.53 4.57
CA VAL A 126 5.00 -3.57 3.77
C VAL A 126 5.18 -4.86 4.57
N ASN A 127 5.68 -4.77 5.80
CA ASN A 127 5.90 -5.93 6.66
C ASN A 127 4.60 -6.66 7.01
N VAL A 128 3.52 -5.91 7.29
CA VAL A 128 2.19 -6.49 7.59
C VAL A 128 1.67 -7.29 6.40
N ARG A 129 1.71 -6.71 5.20
CA ARG A 129 1.23 -7.34 3.98
C ARG A 129 2.11 -8.54 3.59
N ASN A 130 3.43 -8.43 3.70
CA ASN A 130 4.36 -9.53 3.43
C ASN A 130 4.11 -10.74 4.35
N ARG A 131 3.95 -10.51 5.67
CA ARG A 131 3.61 -11.58 6.63
C ARG A 131 2.26 -12.23 6.32
N ALA A 132 1.28 -11.45 5.87
CA ALA A 132 -0.01 -11.98 5.45
C ALA A 132 0.14 -12.89 4.21
N LEU A 133 0.87 -12.44 3.20
CA LEU A 133 1.14 -13.20 1.97
C LEU A 133 1.86 -14.52 2.25
N THR A 134 2.86 -14.54 3.13
CA THR A 134 3.56 -15.76 3.57
C THR A 134 2.61 -16.81 4.14
N LYS A 135 1.59 -16.39 4.89
CA LYS A 135 0.56 -17.31 5.41
C LYS A 135 -0.32 -17.85 4.28
N MET A 136 -0.73 -16.98 3.36
CA MET A 136 -1.68 -17.30 2.29
C MET A 136 -1.13 -18.32 1.28
N VAL A 137 0.18 -18.33 1.01
CA VAL A 137 0.80 -19.31 0.08
C VAL A 137 1.18 -20.65 0.75
N ARG A 138 0.93 -20.83 2.04
CA ARG A 138 1.45 -21.97 2.81
C ARG A 138 0.90 -23.31 2.34
N THR A 139 -0.37 -23.36 1.95
CA THR A 139 -1.03 -24.58 1.46
C THR A 139 -1.90 -24.26 0.24
N PRO A 140 -2.17 -25.24 -0.65
CA PRO A 140 -3.07 -25.03 -1.79
C PRO A 140 -4.49 -24.61 -1.38
N ALA A 141 -5.02 -25.19 -0.29
CA ALA A 141 -6.35 -24.86 0.22
C ALA A 141 -6.42 -23.40 0.69
N GLN A 142 -5.42 -22.96 1.47
CA GLN A 142 -5.35 -21.58 1.95
C GLN A 142 -5.13 -20.60 0.80
N PHE A 143 -4.26 -20.93 -0.16
CA PHE A 143 -4.07 -20.12 -1.35
C PHE A 143 -5.38 -19.92 -2.12
N LYS A 144 -6.14 -20.99 -2.35
CA LYS A 144 -7.43 -20.91 -3.04
C LYS A 144 -8.44 -20.04 -2.29
N GLN A 145 -8.52 -20.20 -0.96
CA GLN A 145 -9.42 -19.43 -0.11
C GLN A 145 -9.06 -17.93 -0.09
N ASP A 146 -7.76 -17.62 -0.05
CA ASP A 146 -7.25 -16.26 0.13
C ASP A 146 -6.83 -15.59 -1.19
N ALA A 147 -7.06 -16.18 -2.36
CA ALA A 147 -6.54 -15.70 -3.65
C ALA A 147 -6.87 -14.23 -3.94
N GLU A 148 -8.11 -13.81 -3.69
CA GLU A 148 -8.54 -12.42 -3.85
C GLU A 148 -7.86 -11.48 -2.84
N LYS A 149 -7.73 -11.91 -1.58
CA LYS A 149 -7.03 -11.15 -0.55
C LYS A 149 -5.52 -11.05 -0.86
N MET A 150 -4.93 -12.11 -1.37
CA MET A 150 -3.54 -12.17 -1.83
C MET A 150 -3.32 -11.17 -2.96
N ARG A 151 -4.21 -11.14 -3.96
CA ARG A 151 -4.15 -10.18 -5.07
C ARG A 151 -4.13 -8.73 -4.56
N ARG A 152 -5.02 -8.38 -3.63
CA ARG A 152 -5.05 -7.04 -3.03
C ARG A 152 -3.78 -6.71 -2.24
N ASN A 153 -3.30 -7.63 -1.40
CA ASN A 153 -2.05 -7.43 -0.64
C ASN A 153 -0.84 -7.25 -1.57
N ALA A 154 -0.79 -8.04 -2.65
CA ALA A 154 0.26 -7.94 -3.65
C ALA A 154 0.19 -6.62 -4.41
N ALA A 155 -0.99 -6.11 -4.76
CA ALA A 155 -1.14 -4.79 -5.40
C ALA A 155 -0.63 -3.64 -4.50
N VAL A 156 -0.86 -3.71 -3.19
CA VAL A 156 -0.29 -2.75 -2.23
C VAL A 156 1.25 -2.78 -2.27
N LEU A 157 1.84 -3.98 -2.23
CA LEU A 157 3.29 -4.13 -2.26
C LEU A 157 3.90 -3.75 -3.61
N GLU A 158 3.19 -3.99 -4.72
CA GLU A 158 3.61 -3.55 -6.05
C GLU A 158 3.69 -2.02 -6.08
N LEU A 159 2.63 -1.34 -5.66
CA LEU A 159 2.61 0.12 -5.55
C LEU A 159 3.74 0.64 -4.64
N PHE A 160 3.94 0.01 -3.48
CA PHE A 160 4.96 0.47 -2.53
C PHE A 160 6.38 0.23 -3.03
N GLY A 161 6.63 -0.84 -3.79
CA GLY A 161 7.90 -1.04 -4.50
C GLY A 161 8.15 0.09 -5.51
N SER A 162 7.12 0.50 -6.25
CA SER A 162 7.19 1.67 -7.14
C SER A 162 7.50 2.96 -6.37
N ILE A 163 6.77 3.24 -5.29
CA ILE A 163 6.93 4.45 -4.50
C ILE A 163 8.30 4.51 -3.80
N THR A 164 8.85 3.36 -3.42
CA THR A 164 10.18 3.29 -2.77
C THR A 164 11.27 3.79 -3.71
N ALA A 165 11.17 3.49 -5.01
CA ALA A 165 12.09 4.00 -6.03
C ALA A 165 12.06 5.54 -6.15
N GLU A 166 10.91 6.17 -5.85
CA GLU A 166 10.71 7.62 -5.85
C GLU A 166 11.19 8.29 -4.56
N HIS A 167 11.48 7.51 -3.51
CA HIS A 167 12.02 8.02 -2.26
C HIS A 167 13.55 8.07 -2.31
N PRO A 168 14.16 9.07 -1.64
CA PRO A 168 15.60 9.06 -1.43
C PRO A 168 15.98 7.86 -0.57
N LYS A 169 17.08 7.18 -0.93
CA LYS A 169 17.66 6.13 -0.10
C LYS A 169 18.04 6.67 1.29
N PRO A 170 18.06 5.81 2.33
CA PRO A 170 18.57 6.20 3.65
C PRO A 170 19.99 6.77 3.57
N LYS A 171 20.23 7.89 4.25
CA LYS A 171 21.52 8.60 4.21
C LYS A 171 22.67 7.79 4.82
N ASP A 172 22.35 6.97 5.81
CA ASP A 172 23.22 6.06 6.54
C ASP A 172 23.34 4.68 5.88
N GLY A 173 22.57 4.44 4.81
CA GLY A 173 22.64 3.22 4.04
C GLY A 173 23.95 3.07 3.26
N LYS A 174 24.53 1.87 3.28
CA LYS A 174 25.82 1.55 2.68
C LYS A 174 25.75 1.22 1.18
N GLY A 175 24.55 1.11 0.61
CA GLY A 175 24.35 0.80 -0.80
C GLY A 175 24.32 2.05 -1.71
N SER A 176 24.42 1.79 -3.01
CA SER A 176 24.33 2.79 -4.08
C SER A 176 22.89 3.16 -4.45
N ASP A 177 22.69 4.25 -5.20
CA ASP A 177 21.37 4.57 -5.76
C ASP A 177 20.89 3.50 -6.74
N GLU A 178 21.80 2.88 -7.51
CA GLU A 178 21.47 1.77 -8.42
C GLU A 178 20.94 0.55 -7.65
N GLU A 179 21.58 0.20 -6.55
CA GLU A 179 21.15 -0.87 -5.64
C GLU A 179 19.75 -0.57 -5.05
N TRP A 180 19.51 0.68 -4.64
CA TRP A 180 18.19 1.12 -4.17
C TRP A 180 17.11 0.95 -5.23
N GLN A 181 17.37 1.42 -6.44
CA GLN A 181 16.44 1.31 -7.57
C GLN A 181 16.20 -0.16 -7.94
N LYS A 182 17.25 -0.97 -7.97
CA LYS A 182 17.19 -2.40 -8.29
C LYS A 182 16.28 -3.16 -7.34
N TRP A 183 16.43 -3.00 -6.03
CA TRP A 183 15.62 -3.75 -5.08
C TRP A 183 14.19 -3.20 -4.94
N SER A 184 14.00 -1.89 -5.09
CA SER A 184 12.66 -1.29 -5.21
C SER A 184 11.90 -1.87 -6.40
N ALA A 185 12.56 -1.97 -7.56
CA ALA A 185 11.99 -2.60 -8.75
C ALA A 185 11.76 -4.10 -8.57
N ALA A 186 12.67 -4.82 -7.91
CA ALA A 186 12.51 -6.25 -7.64
C ALA A 186 11.33 -6.55 -6.71
N MET A 187 11.09 -5.71 -5.70
CA MET A 187 9.92 -5.78 -4.84
C MET A 187 8.64 -5.56 -5.66
N ARG A 188 8.60 -4.48 -6.45
CA ARG A 188 7.49 -4.15 -7.35
C ARG A 188 7.17 -5.30 -8.31
N ASP A 189 8.16 -5.80 -9.03
CA ASP A 189 7.98 -6.85 -10.04
C ASP A 189 7.60 -8.20 -9.40
N GLY A 190 8.17 -8.51 -8.24
CA GLY A 190 7.81 -9.71 -7.47
C GLY A 190 6.36 -9.68 -6.99
N ALA A 191 5.91 -8.52 -6.49
CA ALA A 191 4.53 -8.30 -6.08
C ALA A 191 3.54 -8.36 -7.27
N ALA A 192 3.89 -7.75 -8.41
CA ALA A 192 3.09 -7.83 -9.63
C ALA A 192 2.95 -9.29 -10.12
N ALA A 193 4.04 -10.06 -10.11
CA ALA A 193 4.02 -11.47 -10.45
C ALA A 193 3.16 -12.30 -9.49
N LEU A 194 3.19 -11.97 -8.20
CA LEU A 194 2.35 -12.60 -7.17
C LEU A 194 0.87 -12.30 -7.38
N ALA A 195 0.50 -11.05 -7.67
CA ALA A 195 -0.87 -10.66 -8.00
C ALA A 195 -1.40 -11.41 -9.24
N LYS A 196 -0.56 -11.51 -10.28
CA LYS A 196 -0.87 -12.27 -11.50
C LYS A 196 -1.09 -13.76 -11.21
N ALA A 197 -0.22 -14.38 -10.43
CA ALA A 197 -0.35 -15.79 -10.06
C ALA A 197 -1.59 -16.06 -9.19
N ALA A 198 -1.89 -15.17 -8.24
CA ALA A 198 -3.10 -15.24 -7.43
C ALA A 198 -4.36 -15.18 -8.29
N LYS A 199 -4.41 -14.24 -9.25
CA LYS A 199 -5.51 -14.12 -10.22
C LYS A 199 -5.67 -15.38 -11.10
N ALA A 200 -4.56 -16.01 -11.47
CA ALA A 200 -4.56 -17.22 -12.29
C ALA A 200 -4.85 -18.50 -11.50
N GLY A 201 -4.94 -18.44 -10.16
CA GLY A 201 -5.08 -19.64 -9.32
C GLY A 201 -3.82 -20.52 -9.28
N ASP A 202 -2.64 -19.97 -9.61
CA ASP A 202 -1.38 -20.70 -9.72
C ASP A 202 -0.56 -20.59 -8.43
N ALA A 203 -0.81 -21.51 -7.50
CA ALA A 203 -0.13 -21.54 -6.20
C ALA A 203 1.41 -21.73 -6.31
N PRO A 204 1.94 -22.63 -7.18
CA PRO A 204 3.38 -22.74 -7.41
C PRO A 204 4.03 -21.45 -7.91
N ALA A 205 3.41 -20.76 -8.88
CA ALA A 205 3.92 -19.49 -9.38
C ALA A 205 3.86 -18.40 -8.30
N ALA A 206 2.79 -18.35 -7.51
CA ALA A 206 2.66 -17.41 -6.40
C ALA A 206 3.75 -17.62 -5.34
N LYS A 207 4.04 -18.87 -4.95
CA LYS A 207 5.12 -19.18 -4.01
C LYS A 207 6.49 -18.75 -4.54
N THR A 208 6.75 -19.01 -5.83
CA THR A 208 7.99 -18.59 -6.50
C THR A 208 8.13 -17.07 -6.52
N ALA A 209 7.07 -16.34 -6.88
CA ALA A 209 7.04 -14.89 -6.90
C ALA A 209 7.26 -14.29 -5.51
N LEU A 210 6.59 -14.82 -4.48
CA LEU A 210 6.76 -14.38 -3.09
C LEU A 210 8.20 -14.56 -2.61
N ASN A 211 8.82 -15.72 -2.87
CA ASN A 211 10.20 -15.97 -2.46
C ASN A 211 11.17 -14.99 -3.11
N LYS A 212 11.00 -14.71 -4.41
CA LYS A 212 11.81 -13.73 -5.12
C LYS A 212 11.61 -12.32 -4.57
N MET A 213 10.37 -11.92 -4.29
CA MET A 213 10.07 -10.63 -3.67
C MET A 213 10.74 -10.53 -2.29
N ARG A 214 10.63 -11.54 -1.43
CA ARG A 214 11.23 -11.55 -0.08
C ARG A 214 12.75 -11.47 -0.12
N ALA A 215 13.40 -12.12 -1.10
CA ALA A 215 14.85 -11.97 -1.29
C ALA A 215 15.24 -10.50 -1.53
N SER A 216 14.44 -9.74 -2.28
CA SER A 216 14.70 -8.30 -2.49
C SER A 216 14.55 -7.47 -1.21
N CYS A 217 13.63 -7.85 -0.30
CA CYS A 217 13.52 -7.20 1.01
C CYS A 217 14.81 -7.39 1.81
N SER A 218 15.30 -8.63 1.89
CA SER A 218 16.52 -8.93 2.64
C SER A 218 17.78 -8.32 2.05
N ASP A 219 17.92 -8.35 0.74
CA ASP A 219 19.07 -7.71 0.08
C ASP A 219 19.06 -6.19 0.30
N CYS A 220 17.89 -5.56 0.21
CA CYS A 220 17.73 -4.13 0.48
C CYS A 220 18.08 -3.78 1.92
N HIS A 221 17.50 -4.50 2.90
CA HIS A 221 17.74 -4.24 4.31
C HIS A 221 19.21 -4.47 4.70
N ALA A 222 19.87 -5.51 4.18
CA ALA A 222 21.29 -5.75 4.43
C ALA A 222 22.19 -4.55 4.06
N LYS A 223 21.81 -3.75 3.05
CA LYS A 223 22.57 -2.57 2.62
C LYS A 223 22.09 -1.27 3.24
N PHE A 224 20.78 -1.09 3.34
CA PHE A 224 20.19 0.20 3.65
C PHE A 224 19.62 0.29 5.06
N ARG A 225 19.28 -0.84 5.69
CA ARG A 225 18.63 -0.92 7.01
C ARG A 225 19.09 -2.16 7.81
N PRO A 226 20.40 -2.35 8.05
CA PRO A 226 20.91 -3.52 8.78
C PRO A 226 20.48 -3.53 10.26
N ASP A 227 19.91 -2.44 10.75
CA ASP A 227 19.30 -2.30 12.07
C ASP A 227 17.94 -3.00 12.20
N VAL A 228 17.29 -3.33 11.07
CA VAL A 228 15.97 -3.98 11.04
C VAL A 228 16.17 -5.48 10.91
N ALA A 229 15.59 -6.24 11.83
CA ALA A 229 15.54 -7.70 11.70
C ALA A 229 14.53 -8.11 10.63
N ASP A 230 14.97 -8.92 9.67
CA ASP A 230 14.12 -9.55 8.66
C ASP A 230 13.38 -10.76 9.26
N ASP A 231 12.30 -10.50 9.98
CA ASP A 231 11.50 -11.53 10.66
C ASP A 231 10.24 -11.95 9.88
N PHE A 232 10.22 -11.70 8.58
CA PHE A 232 9.12 -12.05 7.67
C PHE A 232 9.31 -13.39 6.96
#